data_AF-A0A1X0R4H6-F1
#
_entry.id   AF-A0A1X0R4H6-F1
#
_cell.length_a   1.000
_cell.length_b   1.000
_cell.length_c   1.000
_cell.angle_alpha   90.00
_cell.angle_beta   90.00
_cell.angle_gamma   90.00
#
_symmetry.space_group_name_H-M   'P 1'
#
loop_
_entity.id
_entity.type
_entity.pdbx_description
1 polymer ?
#
loop_
_entity_poly.entity_id
_entity_poly.type
_entity_poly.pdbx_seq_one_letter_code
_entity_poly.pdbx_strand_id
1 'polypeptide(L)'
;DAQCPVCKSDKYLTPNLKLLVSPCFHKMCESCIDRLFSHGPAPCPICQQILRKNQFMSQIFEDLAVEKEVRIRKRVAKVFNKRSEDFPSLRAYNDYLEMVEDISMSFV
;
A
#
# COMPACT_ATOMS: atom_id res chain seq x y z
N ASP A 1 -10.83 13.52 1.56
CA ASP A 1 -9.66 14.39 1.87
C ASP A 1 -8.54 14.27 0.85
N ALA A 2 -8.48 15.23 -0.07
CA ALA A 2 -7.51 15.28 -1.16
C ALA A 2 -6.46 16.40 -0.94
N GLN A 3 -5.87 16.44 0.26
CA GLN A 3 -4.92 17.48 0.67
C GLN A 3 -3.58 16.87 1.05
N CYS A 4 -2.47 17.52 0.65
CA CYS A 4 -1.14 17.08 1.08
C CYS A 4 -0.91 17.40 2.57
N PRO A 5 -0.45 16.44 3.39
CA PRO A 5 -0.23 16.67 4.82
C PRO A 5 0.90 17.66 5.12
N VAL A 6 1.83 17.86 4.19
CA VAL A 6 3.02 18.72 4.36
C VAL A 6 2.75 20.16 3.92
N CYS A 7 2.33 20.38 2.66
CA CYS A 7 2.12 21.74 2.13
C CYS A 7 0.68 22.23 2.23
N LYS A 8 -0.25 21.39 2.69
CA LYS A 8 -1.68 21.71 2.83
C LYS A 8 -2.37 22.15 1.52
N SER A 9 -1.72 21.98 0.36
CA SER A 9 -2.36 22.20 -0.95
C SER A 9 -3.41 21.13 -1.21
N ASP A 10 -4.52 21.55 -1.80
CA ASP A 10 -5.63 20.70 -2.19
C ASP A 10 -5.85 20.71 -3.72
N LYS A 11 -6.66 19.77 -4.18
CA LYS A 11 -7.05 19.69 -5.60
C LYS A 11 -7.92 20.86 -6.07
N TYR A 12 -8.59 21.58 -5.16
CA TYR A 12 -9.42 22.74 -5.52
C TYR A 12 -8.57 23.91 -6.01
N LEU A 13 -7.45 24.17 -5.34
CA LEU A 13 -6.50 25.21 -5.71
C LEU A 13 -5.55 24.77 -6.83
N THR A 14 -5.33 23.46 -6.98
CA THR A 14 -4.41 22.89 -7.96
C THR A 14 -5.03 21.67 -8.65
N PRO A 15 -5.75 21.86 -9.79
CA PRO A 15 -6.47 20.78 -10.47
C PRO A 15 -5.58 19.60 -10.89
N ASN A 16 -4.31 19.89 -11.21
CA ASN A 16 -3.32 18.89 -11.62
C ASN A 16 -2.56 18.24 -10.45
N LEU A 17 -2.97 18.50 -9.20
CA LEU A 17 -2.29 17.95 -8.02
C LEU A 17 -2.44 16.43 -7.96
N LYS A 18 -1.33 15.74 -8.18
CA LYS A 18 -1.21 14.29 -8.00
C LYS A 18 -0.72 14.00 -6.58
N LEU A 19 -1.52 13.26 -5.84
CA LEU A 19 -1.11 12.67 -4.57
C LEU A 19 -0.63 11.24 -4.84
N LEU A 20 0.60 10.95 -4.44
CA LEU A 20 1.19 9.62 -4.49
C LEU A 20 1.17 8.99 -3.11
N VAL A 21 1.15 7.66 -3.07
CA VAL A 21 1.07 6.84 -1.86
C VAL A 21 2.42 6.18 -1.60
N SER A 22 2.90 6.30 -0.38
CA SER A 22 4.11 5.63 0.10
C SER A 22 3.84 4.20 0.55
N PRO A 23 4.89 3.37 0.75
CA PRO A 23 4.73 2.04 1.33
C PRO A 23 4.14 1.96 2.73
N CYS A 24 4.20 3.05 3.50
CA CYS A 24 3.54 3.17 4.79
C CYS A 24 2.11 3.73 4.68
N PHE A 25 1.53 3.74 3.46
CA PHE A 25 0.16 4.14 3.16
C PHE A 25 -0.19 5.61 3.48
N HIS A 26 0.82 6.49 3.49
CA HIS A 26 0.60 7.93 3.60
C HIS A 26 0.67 8.63 2.23
N LYS A 27 -0.28 9.55 1.99
CA LYS A 27 -0.40 10.34 0.76
C LYS A 27 0.43 11.62 0.82
N MET A 28 1.14 11.96 -0.24
CA MET A 28 1.89 13.22 -0.38
C MET A 28 1.87 13.71 -1.83
N CYS A 29 1.94 15.03 -2.06
CA CYS A 29 2.04 15.55 -3.42
C CYS A 29 3.45 15.37 -3.98
N GLU A 30 3.54 15.29 -5.30
CA GLU A 30 4.79 15.11 -6.04
C GLU A 30 5.87 16.14 -5.65
N SER A 31 5.51 17.42 -5.52
CA SER A 31 6.45 18.48 -5.13
C SER A 31 7.01 18.30 -3.71
N CYS A 32 6.20 17.84 -2.76
CA CYS A 32 6.68 17.55 -1.40
C CYS A 32 7.57 16.30 -1.38
N ILE A 33 7.26 15.29 -2.18
CA ILE A 33 8.09 14.09 -2.31
C ILE A 33 9.45 14.48 -2.90
N ASP A 34 9.46 15.24 -3.99
CA ASP A 34 10.69 15.68 -4.63
C ASP A 34 11.58 16.47 -3.68
N ARG A 35 11.00 17.40 -2.91
CA ARG A 35 11.74 18.22 -1.96
C ARG A 35 12.28 17.44 -0.76
N LEU A 36 11.50 16.52 -0.19
CA LEU A 36 11.87 15.79 1.03
C LEU A 36 12.84 14.63 0.77
N PHE A 37 12.76 14.01 -0.42
CA PHE A 37 13.54 12.81 -0.75
C PHE A 37 14.59 13.05 -1.85
N SER A 38 14.87 14.32 -2.22
CA SER A 38 15.90 14.69 -3.21
C SER A 38 17.30 14.27 -2.80
N HIS A 39 17.63 14.42 -1.52
CA HIS A 39 18.97 14.14 -0.98
C HIS A 39 19.17 12.67 -0.56
N GLY A 40 18.18 11.81 -0.80
CA GLY A 40 18.26 10.38 -0.49
C GLY A 40 17.10 9.88 0.39
N PRO A 41 17.27 8.72 1.04
CA PRO A 41 16.26 8.17 1.94
C PRO A 41 16.00 9.11 3.12
N ALA A 42 14.74 9.40 3.40
CA ALA A 42 14.32 10.31 4.47
C ALA A 42 13.14 9.70 5.24
N PRO A 43 12.86 10.14 6.48
CA PRO A 43 11.71 9.64 7.23
C PRO A 43 10.39 10.18 6.67
N CYS A 44 9.35 9.35 6.70
CA CYS A 44 7.97 9.77 6.46
C CYS A 44 7.56 10.82 7.51
N PRO A 45 6.99 11.98 7.12
CA PRO A 45 6.63 13.03 8.06
C PRO A 45 5.48 12.68 9.02
N ILE A 46 4.81 11.53 8.81
CA ILE A 46 3.68 11.08 9.62
C ILE A 46 4.08 9.94 10.56
N CYS A 47 4.68 8.88 10.04
CA CYS A 47 5.04 7.68 10.82
C CYS A 47 6.55 7.44 11.00
N GLN A 48 7.41 8.34 10.50
CA GLN A 48 8.87 8.28 10.62
C GLN A 48 9.56 7.07 9.94
N GLN A 49 8.82 6.20 9.25
CA GLN A 49 9.42 5.12 8.47
C GLN A 49 10.33 5.70 7.37
N ILE A 50 11.54 5.16 7.23
CA ILE A 50 12.47 5.60 6.18
C ILE A 50 11.96 5.16 4.81
N LEU A 51 11.78 6.13 3.91
CA LEU A 51 11.27 5.95 2.56
C LEU A 51 12.26 6.48 1.53
N ARG A 52 12.13 5.98 0.29
CA ARG A 52 12.84 6.48 -0.90
C ARG A 52 11.85 7.05 -1.90
N LYS A 53 12.28 8.04 -2.67
CA LYS A 53 11.48 8.71 -3.71
C LYS A 53 10.80 7.73 -4.68
N ASN A 54 11.50 6.70 -5.15
CA ASN A 54 10.99 5.72 -6.12
C ASN A 54 9.96 4.73 -5.55
N GLN A 55 9.69 4.78 -4.24
CA GLN A 55 8.71 3.90 -3.61
C GLN A 55 7.30 4.50 -3.57
N PHE A 56 7.17 5.79 -3.93
CA PHE A 56 5.87 6.45 -4.03
C PHE A 56 5.21 6.09 -5.36
N MET A 57 3.96 5.67 -5.30
CA MET A 57 3.20 5.19 -6.46
C MET A 57 1.85 5.92 -6.57
N SER A 58 1.27 5.98 -7.77
CA SER A 58 -0.10 6.46 -7.94
C SER A 58 -1.08 5.49 -7.30
N GLN A 59 -2.02 6.04 -6.53
CA GLN A 59 -3.13 5.29 -5.96
C GLN A 59 -3.99 4.67 -7.06
N ILE A 60 -4.36 3.39 -6.91
CA ILE A 60 -5.23 2.68 -7.85
C ILE A 60 -6.69 2.68 -7.35
N PHE A 61 -6.88 2.46 -6.04
CA PHE A 61 -8.19 2.40 -5.38
C PHE A 61 -8.43 3.66 -4.57
N GLU A 62 -9.65 4.20 -4.52
CA GLU A 62 -9.92 5.41 -3.72
C GLU A 62 -9.61 5.20 -2.23
N ASP A 63 -9.96 4.03 -1.71
CA ASP A 63 -9.71 3.61 -0.33
C ASP A 63 -8.29 3.02 -0.16
N LEU A 64 -7.53 3.60 0.79
CA LEU A 64 -6.20 3.12 1.16
C LEU A 64 -6.23 1.81 1.93
N ALA A 65 -7.31 1.51 2.66
CA ALA A 65 -7.46 0.24 3.37
C ALA A 65 -7.51 -0.92 2.38
N VAL A 66 -8.29 -0.76 1.29
CA VAL A 66 -8.35 -1.72 0.18
C VAL A 66 -6.98 -1.89 -0.48
N GLU A 67 -6.25 -0.79 -0.73
CA GLU A 67 -4.91 -0.87 -1.31
C GLU A 67 -3.93 -1.62 -0.39
N LYS A 68 -4.01 -1.39 0.94
CA LYS A 68 -3.23 -2.10 1.95
C LYS A 68 -3.53 -3.60 1.96
N GLU A 69 -4.80 -3.96 2.01
CA GLU A 69 -5.27 -5.33 1.98
C GLU A 69 -4.83 -6.07 0.71
N VAL A 70 -4.99 -5.46 -0.47
CA VAL A 70 -4.54 -6.03 -1.75
C VAL A 70 -3.03 -6.26 -1.75
N ARG A 71 -2.25 -5.34 -1.18
CA ARG A 71 -0.79 -5.50 -1.09
C ARG A 71 -0.39 -6.63 -0.15
N ILE A 72 -1.08 -6.78 0.98
CA ILE A 72 -0.90 -7.89 1.93
C ILE A 72 -1.24 -9.20 1.25
N ARG A 73 -2.44 -9.35 0.65
CA ARG A 73 -2.86 -10.56 -0.07
C ARG A 73 -1.87 -10.97 -1.16
N LYS A 74 -1.37 -10.01 -1.96
CA LYS A 74 -0.34 -10.27 -2.97
C LYS A 74 0.97 -10.80 -2.38
N ARG A 75 1.35 -10.38 -1.17
CA ARG A 75 2.55 -10.86 -0.48
C ARG A 75 2.31 -12.24 0.12
N VAL A 76 1.18 -12.46 0.77
CA VAL A 76 0.78 -13.75 1.35
C VAL A 76 0.68 -14.81 0.26
N ALA A 77 -0.02 -14.53 -0.85
CA ALA A 77 -0.18 -15.47 -1.97
C ALA A 77 1.14 -15.88 -2.66
N LYS A 78 2.19 -15.05 -2.57
CA LYS A 78 3.54 -15.43 -3.06
C LYS A 78 4.21 -16.49 -2.18
N VAL A 79 3.88 -16.53 -0.90
CA VAL A 79 4.41 -17.50 0.07
C VAL A 79 3.51 -18.73 0.15
N PHE A 80 2.20 -18.51 0.20
CA PHE A 80 1.14 -19.52 0.27
C PHE A 80 0.58 -19.82 -1.12
N ASN A 81 1.37 -20.45 -1.97
CA ASN A 81 1.09 -20.64 -3.40
C ASN A 81 0.62 -22.05 -3.79
N LYS A 82 0.22 -22.89 -2.82
CA LYS A 82 -0.32 -24.23 -3.11
C LYS A 82 -1.61 -24.15 -3.92
N ARG A 83 -1.76 -25.07 -4.88
CA ARG A 83 -2.90 -25.18 -5.81
C ARG A 83 -3.78 -26.37 -5.42
N SER A 84 -4.98 -26.49 -5.99
CA SER A 84 -5.90 -27.58 -5.60
C SER A 84 -5.34 -28.99 -5.90
N GLU A 85 -4.46 -29.11 -6.89
CA GLU A 85 -3.71 -30.33 -7.24
C GLU A 85 -2.74 -30.79 -6.14
N ASP A 86 -2.34 -29.90 -5.22
CA ASP A 86 -1.47 -30.23 -4.08
C ASP A 86 -2.23 -30.87 -2.91
N PHE A 87 -3.55 -31.07 -3.03
CA PHE A 87 -4.42 -31.54 -1.96
C PHE A 87 -5.20 -32.80 -2.34
N PRO A 88 -5.47 -33.70 -1.38
CA PRO A 88 -6.18 -34.95 -1.63
C PRO A 88 -7.70 -34.76 -1.84
N SER A 89 -8.25 -33.60 -1.48
CA SER A 89 -9.68 -33.31 -1.62
C SER A 89 -9.96 -31.81 -1.72
N LEU A 90 -11.11 -31.46 -2.29
CA LEU A 90 -11.60 -30.08 -2.35
C LEU A 90 -11.75 -29.47 -0.95
N ARG A 91 -12.16 -30.27 0.04
CA ARG A 91 -12.30 -29.80 1.43
C ARG A 91 -10.96 -29.36 2.00
N ALA A 92 -9.92 -30.19 1.88
CA ALA A 92 -8.58 -29.86 2.37
C ALA A 92 -8.00 -28.61 1.69
N TYR A 93 -8.31 -28.40 0.41
CA TYR A 93 -7.94 -27.18 -0.30
C TYR A 93 -8.69 -25.94 0.23
N ASN A 94 -10.01 -26.06 0.47
CA ASN A 94 -10.80 -24.96 1.04
C ASN A 94 -10.35 -24.62 2.47
N ASP A 95 -10.09 -25.61 3.32
CA ASP A 95 -9.56 -25.42 4.68
C ASP A 95 -8.20 -24.67 4.63
N TYR A 96 -7.37 -24.97 3.63
CA TYR A 96 -6.13 -24.24 3.39
C TYR A 96 -6.37 -22.79 2.94
N LEU A 97 -7.32 -22.53 2.04
CA LEU A 97 -7.66 -21.17 1.61
C LEU A 97 -8.19 -20.32 2.77
N GLU A 98 -9.01 -20.91 3.64
CA GLU A 98 -9.52 -20.25 4.85
C GLU A 98 -8.38 -19.89 5.80
N MET A 99 -7.46 -20.82 6.08
CA MET A 99 -6.25 -20.54 6.86
C MET A 99 -5.42 -19.39 6.26
N VAL A 100 -5.29 -19.33 4.93
CA VAL A 100 -4.54 -18.26 4.24
C VAL A 100 -5.25 -16.90 4.38
N GLU A 101 -6.59 -16.88 4.33
CA GLU A 101 -7.36 -15.65 4.60
C GLU A 101 -7.26 -15.21 6.06
N ASP A 102 -7.33 -16.13 7.04
CA ASP A 102 -7.14 -15.80 8.46
C ASP A 102 -5.78 -15.16 8.72
N ILE A 103 -4.72 -15.74 8.13
CA ILE A 103 -3.37 -15.17 8.18
C ILE A 103 -3.36 -13.78 7.53
N SER A 104 -4.00 -13.61 6.37
CA SER A 104 -4.06 -12.33 5.67
C SER A 104 -4.75 -11.25 6.51
N MET A 105 -5.88 -11.60 7.15
CA MET A 105 -6.66 -10.72 8.00
C MET A 105 -5.90 -10.27 9.25
N SER A 106 -4.99 -11.10 9.78
CA SER A 106 -4.15 -10.74 10.94
C SER A 106 -3.18 -9.58 10.69
N PHE A 107 -2.89 -9.23 9.42
CA PHE A 107 -1.98 -8.15 9.04
C PHE A 107 -2.70 -6.85 8.62
N VAL A 108 -4.02 -6.90 8.43
CA VAL A 108 -4.84 -5.75 8.05
C VAL A 108 -5.01 -4.82 9.24
#